data_AF-D8Q9Q6-F1
#
_entry.id   AF-D8Q9Q6-F1
#
_cell.length_a   1.000
_cell.length_b   1.000
_cell.length_c   1.000
_cell.angle_alpha   90.00
_cell.angle_beta   90.00
_cell.angle_gamma   90.00
#
_symmetry.space_group_name_H-M   'P 1'
#
loop_
_entity.id
_entity.type
_entity.pdbx_description
1 polymer ?
#
loop_
_entity_poly.entity_id
_entity_poly.type
_entity_poly.pdbx_seq_one_letter_code
_entity_poly.pdbx_strand_id
1 'polypeptide(L)'
;MSHSHQRRGPADIITYRYKERLVYVTPEKDYQAAVDMAIQEYAEELAGVPRESIYFYTMANMDGQRRAVRIGRSAWPRAMEKLVRGEVVDIAVRPHTRDAVYGLIEDATASQPPPQYLQVPGARESGRSRSPSPTPSERSFFRRFFGFGMTPESSRSSSPCGHTLSEKDGA
;
A
#
# COMPACT_ATOMS: atom_id res chain seq x y z
N MET A 1 41.19 -1.48 14.90
CA MET A 1 40.28 -2.55 14.43
C MET A 1 39.42 -1.99 13.31
N SER A 2 39.86 -2.13 12.06
CA SER A 2 39.14 -1.60 10.90
C SER A 2 37.88 -2.42 10.66
N HIS A 3 36.70 -1.79 10.80
CA HIS A 3 35.44 -2.42 10.41
C HIS A 3 35.37 -2.43 8.89
N SER A 4 35.53 -3.60 8.30
CA SER A 4 35.25 -3.85 6.90
C SER A 4 33.81 -3.44 6.63
N HIS A 5 33.60 -2.31 5.96
CA HIS A 5 32.31 -2.00 5.35
C HIS A 5 32.09 -3.02 4.23
N GLN A 6 31.59 -4.19 4.60
CA GLN A 6 31.14 -5.20 3.67
C GLN A 6 30.14 -4.50 2.76
N ARG A 7 30.49 -4.34 1.47
CA ARG A 7 29.60 -3.75 0.48
C ARG A 7 28.37 -4.64 0.44
N ARG A 8 27.30 -4.20 1.11
CA ARG A 8 26.02 -4.91 1.13
C ARG A 8 25.42 -4.71 -0.25
N GLY A 9 25.79 -5.59 -1.17
CA GLY A 9 25.05 -5.76 -2.41
C GLY A 9 23.63 -6.26 -2.10
N PRO A 10 22.71 -6.14 -3.06
CA PRO A 10 21.40 -6.74 -2.94
C PRO A 10 21.53 -8.24 -2.64
N ALA A 11 20.61 -8.79 -1.84
CA ALA A 11 20.59 -10.21 -1.53
C ALA A 11 20.48 -11.04 -2.82
N ASP A 12 21.28 -12.10 -2.91
CA ASP A 12 21.20 -13.11 -3.97
C ASP A 12 20.20 -14.23 -3.64
N ILE A 13 19.90 -14.41 -2.35
CA ILE A 13 18.98 -15.42 -1.83
C ILE A 13 18.24 -14.87 -0.60
N ILE A 14 16.93 -15.06 -0.58
CA ILE A 14 16.03 -14.75 0.53
C ILE A 14 15.20 -15.97 0.89
N THR A 15 14.44 -15.88 1.97
CA THR A 15 13.57 -16.96 2.43
C THR A 15 12.13 -16.48 2.41
N TYR A 16 11.26 -17.15 1.65
CA TYR A 16 9.82 -16.99 1.82
C TYR A 16 9.34 -17.84 2.99
N ARG A 17 8.44 -17.28 3.78
CA ARG A 17 7.75 -17.98 4.85
C ARG A 17 6.25 -17.86 4.66
N TYR A 18 5.58 -18.99 4.57
CA TYR A 18 4.12 -19.07 4.58
C TYR A 18 3.69 -20.12 5.61
N LYS A 19 2.88 -19.71 6.58
CA LYS A 19 2.55 -20.52 7.77
C LYS A 19 3.85 -21.00 8.46
N GLU A 20 4.07 -22.31 8.54
CA GLU A 20 5.26 -22.91 9.17
C GLU A 20 6.32 -23.35 8.13
N ARG A 21 6.06 -23.16 6.83
CA ARG A 21 6.95 -23.59 5.75
C ARG A 21 7.85 -22.45 5.30
N LEU A 22 9.15 -22.75 5.19
CA LEU A 22 10.17 -21.83 4.69
C LEU A 22 10.79 -22.37 3.40
N VAL A 23 10.94 -21.51 2.40
CA VAL A 23 11.53 -21.85 1.10
C VAL A 23 12.57 -20.80 0.73
N TYR A 24 13.77 -21.24 0.35
CA TYR A 24 14.79 -20.35 -0.18
C TYR A 24 14.50 -20.02 -1.64
N VAL A 25 14.52 -18.74 -1.98
CA VAL A 25 14.24 -18.26 -3.33
C VAL A 25 15.21 -17.16 -3.74
N THR A 26 15.40 -17.00 -5.03
CA THR A 26 16.08 -15.83 -5.59
C THR A 26 15.11 -14.64 -5.59
N PRO A 27 15.51 -13.45 -5.06
CA PRO A 27 14.63 -12.29 -5.04
C PRO A 27 14.25 -11.84 -6.46
N GLU A 28 12.94 -11.78 -6.72
CA GLU A 28 12.43 -11.24 -7.97
C GLU A 28 12.42 -9.71 -7.97
N LYS A 29 12.71 -9.09 -9.12
CA LYS A 29 12.66 -7.63 -9.28
C LYS A 29 11.23 -7.11 -9.34
N ASP A 30 10.33 -7.91 -9.89
CA ASP A 30 8.94 -7.56 -10.10
C ASP A 30 8.05 -8.21 -9.05
N TYR A 31 7.13 -7.42 -8.50
CA TYR A 31 6.20 -7.91 -7.48
C TYR A 31 5.31 -9.04 -7.99
N GLN A 32 4.86 -8.97 -9.25
CA GLN A 32 3.99 -10.00 -9.81
C GLN A 32 4.74 -11.32 -10.03
N ALA A 33 6.00 -11.26 -10.48
CA ALA A 33 6.86 -12.44 -10.57
C ALA A 33 7.08 -13.07 -9.19
N ALA A 34 7.25 -12.26 -8.15
CA ALA A 34 7.33 -12.75 -6.77
C ALA A 34 6.04 -13.46 -6.31
N VAL A 35 4.87 -12.93 -6.67
CA VAL A 35 3.58 -13.60 -6.40
C VAL A 35 3.49 -14.93 -7.14
N ASP A 36 3.86 -14.96 -8.42
CA ASP A 36 3.80 -16.17 -9.24
C ASP A 36 4.75 -17.25 -8.70
N MET A 37 5.95 -16.86 -8.29
CA MET A 37 6.90 -17.73 -7.61
C MET A 37 6.34 -18.25 -6.28
N ALA A 38 5.71 -17.38 -5.47
CA ALA A 38 5.09 -17.83 -4.22
C ALA A 38 3.97 -18.86 -4.47
N ILE A 39 3.13 -18.65 -5.50
CA ILE A 39 2.09 -19.63 -5.87
C ILE A 39 2.72 -20.95 -6.34
N GLN A 40 3.80 -20.89 -7.10
CA GLN A 40 4.50 -22.07 -7.58
C GLN A 40 5.12 -22.89 -6.43
N GLU A 41 5.82 -22.23 -5.50
CA GLU A 41 6.51 -22.90 -4.38
C GLU A 41 5.53 -23.42 -3.32
N TYR A 42 4.39 -22.75 -3.14
CA TYR A 42 3.32 -23.14 -2.21
C TYR A 42 2.06 -23.56 -2.96
N ALA A 43 2.21 -24.35 -4.03
CA ALA A 43 1.10 -24.73 -4.90
C ALA A 43 -0.04 -25.45 -4.15
N GLU A 44 0.31 -26.25 -3.14
CA GLU A 44 -0.68 -26.99 -2.32
C GLU A 44 -1.63 -26.04 -1.58
N GLU A 45 -1.14 -24.88 -1.12
CA GLU A 45 -1.92 -23.95 -0.30
C GLU A 45 -2.36 -22.68 -1.05
N LEU A 46 -1.69 -22.30 -2.14
CA LEU A 46 -1.91 -21.04 -2.85
C LEU A 46 -2.46 -21.20 -4.28
N ALA A 47 -2.55 -22.41 -4.87
CA ALA A 47 -2.95 -22.57 -6.27
C ALA A 47 -4.34 -21.99 -6.64
N GLY A 48 -5.27 -21.92 -5.68
CA GLY A 48 -6.60 -21.33 -5.88
C GLY A 48 -6.75 -19.90 -5.37
N VAL A 49 -5.71 -19.32 -4.77
CA VAL A 49 -5.79 -18.01 -4.14
C VAL A 49 -5.61 -16.92 -5.20
N PRO A 50 -6.51 -15.92 -5.29
CA PRO A 50 -6.35 -14.82 -6.22
C PRO A 50 -5.09 -14.02 -5.89
N ARG A 51 -4.32 -13.64 -6.91
CA ARG A 51 -3.03 -12.94 -6.80
C ARG A 51 -3.12 -11.65 -5.98
N GLU A 52 -4.28 -11.00 -6.01
CA GLU A 52 -4.56 -9.73 -5.31
C GLU A 52 -4.71 -9.90 -3.79
N SER A 53 -4.99 -11.13 -3.34
CA SER A 53 -5.11 -11.48 -1.92
C SER A 53 -3.78 -11.86 -1.29
N ILE A 54 -2.73 -12.10 -2.08
CA ILE A 54 -1.41 -12.47 -1.60
C ILE A 54 -0.60 -11.20 -1.30
N TYR A 55 -0.06 -11.11 -0.09
CA TYR A 55 0.74 -9.99 0.37
C TYR A 55 2.04 -10.45 1.01
N PHE A 56 3.07 -9.62 0.85
CA PHE A 56 4.38 -9.83 1.44
C PHE A 56 4.62 -8.86 2.59
N TYR A 57 5.29 -9.34 3.63
CA TYR A 57 5.65 -8.62 4.83
C TYR A 57 7.12 -8.87 5.16
N THR A 58 7.74 -7.89 5.82
CA THR A 58 9.05 -8.06 6.47
C THR A 58 8.94 -7.63 7.92
N MET A 59 9.88 -8.06 8.76
CA MET A 59 9.90 -7.68 10.16
C MET A 59 10.90 -6.53 10.37
N ALA A 60 10.39 -5.34 10.65
CA ALA A 60 11.21 -4.17 10.94
C ALA A 60 11.17 -3.83 12.43
N ASN A 61 12.25 -3.25 12.96
CA ASN A 61 12.26 -2.69 14.30
C ASN A 61 11.75 -1.25 14.24
N MET A 62 10.62 -0.99 14.91
CA MET A 62 10.01 0.33 15.05
C MET A 62 9.74 0.57 16.52
N ASP A 63 10.26 1.67 17.07
CA ASP A 63 10.09 2.03 18.49
C ASP A 63 10.55 0.92 19.47
N GLY A 64 11.65 0.23 19.14
CA GLY A 64 12.18 -0.87 19.94
C GLY A 64 11.36 -2.16 19.89
N GLN A 65 10.30 -2.21 19.07
CA GLN A 65 9.45 -3.38 18.88
C GLN A 65 9.59 -3.92 17.46
N ARG A 66 9.65 -5.24 17.33
CA ARG A 66 9.66 -5.90 16.02
C ARG A 66 8.22 -5.97 15.49
N ARG A 67 7.96 -5.30 14.37
CA ARG A 67 6.62 -5.22 13.76
C ARG A 67 6.66 -5.72 12.32
N ALA A 68 5.58 -6.39 11.92
CA ALA A 68 5.37 -6.78 10.54
C ALA A 68 5.01 -5.54 9.71
N VAL A 69 5.77 -5.30 8.65
CA VAL A 69 5.56 -4.19 7.71
C VAL A 69 5.24 -4.78 6.35
N ARG A 70 4.09 -4.41 5.79
CA ARG A 70 3.67 -4.85 4.46
C ARG A 70 4.54 -4.17 3.38
N ILE A 71 5.03 -4.96 2.43
CA ILE A 71 5.73 -4.45 1.25
C ILE A 71 4.72 -4.22 0.13
N GLY A 72 4.57 -2.96 -0.28
CA GLY A 72 3.70 -2.59 -1.41
C GLY A 72 4.36 -2.85 -2.76
N ARG A 73 3.55 -3.00 -3.82
CA ARG A 73 4.02 -3.27 -5.20
C ARG A 73 5.07 -2.26 -5.68
N SER A 74 4.86 -0.98 -5.41
CA SER A 74 5.78 0.11 -5.81
C SER A 74 7.07 0.14 -4.98
N ALA A 75 7.03 -0.34 -3.74
CA ALA A 75 8.18 -0.38 -2.85
C ALA A 75 9.03 -1.65 -3.04
N TRP A 76 8.50 -2.65 -3.75
CA TRP A 76 9.11 -3.97 -3.88
C TRP A 76 10.55 -3.95 -4.39
N PRO A 77 10.89 -3.30 -5.53
CA PRO A 77 12.27 -3.33 -6.03
C PRO A 77 13.26 -2.74 -5.00
N ARG A 78 12.85 -1.64 -4.35
CA ARG A 78 13.66 -0.97 -3.31
C ARG A 78 13.74 -1.75 -2.02
N ALA A 79 12.72 -2.54 -1.69
CA ALA A 79 12.74 -3.40 -0.52
C ALA A 79 13.73 -4.55 -0.76
N MET A 80 13.67 -5.21 -1.91
CA MET A 80 14.57 -6.32 -2.25
C MET A 80 16.04 -5.89 -2.29
N GLU A 81 16.34 -4.67 -2.75
CA GLU A 81 17.70 -4.10 -2.71
C GLU A 81 18.28 -3.97 -1.30
N LYS A 82 17.43 -3.81 -0.28
CA LYS A 82 17.83 -3.57 1.11
C LYS A 82 17.90 -4.83 1.96
N LEU A 83 17.25 -5.91 1.52
CA LEU A 83 17.27 -7.17 2.25
C LEU A 83 18.70 -7.73 2.31
N VAL A 84 19.04 -8.32 3.45
CA VAL A 84 20.28 -9.07 3.57
C VAL A 84 20.07 -10.52 3.11
N ARG A 85 21.17 -11.19 2.78
CA ARG A 85 21.14 -12.60 2.41
C ARG A 85 20.48 -13.45 3.51
N GLY A 86 19.52 -14.28 3.13
CA GLY A 86 18.78 -15.15 4.04
C GLY A 86 17.71 -14.44 4.87
N GLU A 87 17.40 -13.19 4.57
CA GLU A 87 16.30 -12.49 5.24
C GLU A 87 14.95 -13.12 4.90
N VAL A 88 14.04 -13.12 5.89
CA VAL A 88 12.74 -13.78 5.79
C VAL A 88 11.68 -12.78 5.34
N VAL A 89 10.99 -13.10 4.25
CA VAL A 89 9.82 -12.40 3.77
C VAL A 89 8.59 -13.25 4.04
N ASP A 90 7.68 -12.70 4.82
CA ASP A 90 6.44 -13.32 5.23
C ASP A 90 5.37 -13.17 4.17
N ILE A 91 4.72 -14.28 3.81
CA ILE A 91 3.58 -14.31 2.92
C ILE A 91 2.31 -14.39 3.78
N ALA A 92 1.33 -13.55 3.47
CA ALA A 92 0.01 -13.63 4.09
C ALA A 92 -1.07 -13.52 3.02
N VAL A 93 -2.15 -14.28 3.22
CA VAL A 93 -3.34 -14.24 2.35
C VAL A 93 -4.44 -13.49 3.07
N ARG A 94 -4.97 -12.43 2.45
CA ARG A 94 -6.17 -11.78 2.93
C ARG A 94 -7.39 -12.57 2.47
N PRO A 95 -8.32 -12.95 3.36
CA PRO A 95 -9.56 -13.58 2.96
C PRO A 95 -10.32 -12.64 2.03
N HIS A 96 -10.71 -13.15 0.85
CA HIS A 96 -11.55 -12.41 -0.06
C HIS A 96 -12.94 -12.30 0.57
N THR A 97 -13.44 -11.08 0.75
CA THR A 97 -14.63 -10.80 1.57
C THR A 97 -15.90 -11.46 1.02
N ARG A 98 -15.89 -11.99 -0.22
CA ARG A 98 -17.03 -12.73 -0.77
C ARG A 98 -17.29 -14.06 -0.04
N ASP A 99 -16.27 -14.71 0.50
CA ASP A 99 -16.44 -15.95 1.28
C ASP A 99 -16.74 -15.67 2.76
N ALA A 100 -16.36 -14.48 3.25
CA ALA A 100 -16.71 -14.02 4.60
C ALA A 100 -18.21 -13.69 4.77
N VAL A 101 -18.96 -13.57 3.67
CA VAL A 101 -20.41 -13.32 3.69
C VAL A 101 -21.22 -14.61 3.83
N TYR A 102 -20.65 -15.78 3.51
CA TYR A 102 -21.38 -17.06 3.55
C TYR A 102 -20.85 -18.07 4.57
N GLY A 103 -19.71 -17.81 5.24
CA GLY A 103 -19.05 -18.80 6.12
C GLY A 103 -18.99 -18.50 7.62
N LEU A 104 -19.35 -17.29 8.09
CA LEU A 104 -19.26 -16.92 9.52
C LEU A 104 -20.35 -15.91 9.94
N ILE A 105 -21.62 -16.31 9.82
CA ILE A 105 -22.66 -15.84 10.74
C ILE A 105 -23.29 -17.06 11.41
N GLU A 106 -22.45 -17.90 12.01
CA GLU A 106 -22.85 -18.66 13.18
C GLU A 106 -21.97 -18.15 14.32
N ASP A 107 -22.61 -17.49 15.29
CA ASP A 107 -22.09 -17.22 16.64
C ASP A 107 -21.34 -15.91 16.98
N ALA A 108 -21.69 -14.76 16.37
CA ALA A 108 -21.30 -13.44 16.93
C ALA A 108 -22.25 -12.25 16.67
N THR A 109 -23.49 -12.49 16.26
CA THR A 109 -24.54 -11.47 16.35
C THR A 109 -25.74 -12.05 17.10
N ALA A 110 -25.55 -12.31 18.39
CA ALA A 110 -26.62 -12.01 19.32
C ALA A 110 -26.97 -10.54 19.07
N SER A 111 -28.02 -10.33 18.29
CA SER A 111 -28.65 -9.04 18.07
C SER A 111 -28.98 -8.47 19.43
N GLN A 112 -28.05 -7.72 20.03
CA GLN A 112 -28.42 -6.83 21.11
C GLN A 112 -29.47 -5.91 20.50
N PRO A 113 -30.73 -5.96 20.98
CA PRO A 113 -31.71 -5.00 20.52
C PRO A 113 -31.10 -3.61 20.72
N PRO A 114 -31.30 -2.69 19.77
CA PRO A 114 -30.80 -1.32 19.91
C PRO A 114 -31.17 -0.80 21.31
N PRO A 115 -30.25 -0.11 22.01
CA PRO A 115 -30.47 0.30 23.39
C PRO A 115 -31.82 1.00 23.50
N GLN A 116 -32.72 0.41 24.28
CA GLN A 116 -34.08 0.91 24.44
C GLN A 116 -34.01 2.12 25.36
N TYR A 117 -34.01 3.32 24.78
CA TYR A 117 -34.03 4.56 25.56
C TYR A 117 -35.30 4.62 26.39
N LEU A 118 -35.13 4.76 27.70
CA LEU A 118 -36.20 4.98 28.66
C LEU A 118 -37.00 6.21 28.21
N GLN A 119 -38.25 6.03 27.80
CA GLN A 119 -39.14 7.14 27.44
C GLN A 119 -39.35 7.99 28.68
N VAL A 120 -38.83 9.21 28.66
CA VAL A 120 -38.98 10.17 29.76
C VAL A 120 -40.41 10.74 29.68
N PRO A 121 -41.28 10.52 30.68
CA PRO A 121 -42.63 11.09 30.66
C PRO A 121 -42.52 12.62 30.74
N GLY A 122 -42.96 13.31 29.69
CA GLY A 122 -43.06 14.79 29.69
C GLY A 122 -42.57 15.51 28.44
N ALA A 123 -41.98 14.83 27.46
CA ALA A 123 -41.65 15.45 26.18
C ALA A 123 -42.93 15.67 25.35
N ARG A 124 -43.57 16.82 25.55
CA ARG A 124 -44.65 17.29 24.67
C ARG A 124 -44.17 17.23 23.22
N GLU A 125 -44.89 16.50 22.38
CA GLU A 125 -44.74 16.49 20.94
C GLU A 125 -45.05 17.90 20.40
N SER A 126 -44.05 18.78 20.46
CA SER A 126 -44.09 20.02 19.70
C SER A 126 -43.75 19.66 18.27
N GLY A 127 -44.79 19.41 17.47
CA GLY A 127 -44.70 19.41 16.02
C GLY A 127 -44.05 20.71 15.58
N ARG A 128 -42.75 20.64 15.26
CA ARG A 128 -42.00 21.76 14.70
C ARG A 128 -41.95 21.57 13.20
N SER A 129 -42.69 22.46 12.55
CA SER A 129 -42.71 22.78 11.14
C SER A 129 -41.41 22.47 10.42
N ARG A 130 -41.55 21.67 9.36
CA ARG A 130 -40.58 21.62 8.26
C ARG A 130 -40.47 23.04 7.68
N SER A 131 -39.30 23.65 7.76
CA SER A 131 -38.97 24.84 6.98
C SER A 131 -38.70 24.43 5.52
N PRO A 132 -39.29 25.13 4.53
CA PRO A 132 -38.98 24.89 3.13
C PRO A 132 -37.59 25.42 2.78
N SER A 133 -36.84 24.63 2.01
CA SER A 133 -35.53 24.99 1.47
C SER A 133 -35.58 26.27 0.61
N PRO A 134 -34.56 27.13 0.65
CA PRO A 134 -34.50 28.30 -0.22
C PRO A 134 -34.23 27.88 -1.67
N THR A 135 -35.07 28.37 -2.58
CA THR A 135 -34.93 28.26 -4.04
C THR A 135 -33.77 29.10 -4.57
N PRO A 136 -33.05 28.65 -5.61
CA PRO A 136 -32.03 29.48 -6.26
C PRO A 136 -32.74 30.44 -7.23
N SER A 137 -32.61 31.74 -7.01
CA SER A 137 -32.96 32.76 -8.00
C SER A 137 -31.74 33.57 -8.40
N GLU A 138 -31.75 33.86 -9.68
CA GLU A 138 -30.70 34.33 -10.56
C GLU A 138 -30.18 35.74 -10.24
N ARG A 139 -28.96 36.00 -10.75
CA ARG A 139 -28.39 37.32 -11.13
C ARG A 139 -28.18 38.29 -9.95
N SER A 140 -27.10 39.07 -9.83
CA SER A 140 -26.04 39.50 -10.74
C SER A 140 -25.10 40.39 -9.92
N PHE A 141 -23.79 40.33 -10.21
CA PHE A 141 -22.84 41.45 -10.18
C PHE A 141 -22.76 42.36 -8.93
N PHE A 142 -21.62 42.34 -8.22
CA PHE A 142 -20.63 43.43 -8.31
C PHE A 142 -19.29 43.05 -7.66
N ARG A 143 -18.23 43.22 -8.49
CA ARG A 143 -16.81 43.51 -8.17
C ARG A 143 -16.63 44.19 -6.79
N ARG A 144 -15.53 44.00 -6.03
CA ARG A 144 -14.18 44.49 -6.36
C ARG A 144 -13.15 44.21 -5.21
N PHE A 145 -11.96 43.68 -5.57
CA PHE A 145 -10.57 43.94 -5.08
C PHE A 145 -10.26 43.81 -3.57
N PHE A 146 -9.19 43.17 -3.07
CA PHE A 146 -7.75 43.08 -3.42
C PHE A 146 -7.27 41.61 -3.30
N GLY A 147 -6.19 41.09 -3.88
CA GLY A 147 -5.06 41.63 -4.63
C GLY A 147 -4.03 40.50 -4.83
N PHE A 148 -3.40 40.49 -6.01
CA PHE A 148 -2.00 40.12 -6.34
C PHE A 148 -1.28 39.01 -5.53
N GLY A 149 -0.64 38.01 -6.13
CA GLY A 149 -0.10 37.96 -7.48
C GLY A 149 0.32 36.55 -7.93
N MET A 150 0.11 36.34 -9.22
CA MET A 150 0.80 35.36 -10.04
C MET A 150 2.26 35.76 -10.20
N THR A 151 3.17 34.79 -10.17
CA THR A 151 4.46 34.87 -10.86
C THR A 151 4.56 33.71 -11.85
N PRO A 152 4.42 33.95 -13.16
CA PRO A 152 5.11 33.16 -14.17
C PRO A 152 6.47 33.81 -14.48
N GLU A 153 7.25 33.17 -15.36
CA GLU A 153 8.57 33.61 -15.88
C GLU A 153 9.76 33.12 -15.01
N SER A 154 10.79 32.45 -15.54
CA SER A 154 11.48 32.73 -16.78
C SER A 154 12.14 31.51 -17.43
N SER A 155 12.20 31.55 -18.75
CA SER A 155 12.87 30.64 -19.67
C SER A 155 14.39 30.86 -19.70
N ARG A 156 15.16 29.83 -20.10
CA ARG A 156 16.19 29.82 -21.18
C ARG A 156 17.35 28.85 -20.93
N SER A 157 17.97 28.45 -22.05
CA SER A 157 19.17 27.60 -22.27
C SER A 157 18.80 26.15 -22.59
N SER A 158 18.80 25.63 -23.82
CA SER A 158 19.57 25.93 -25.05
C SER A 158 21.08 25.77 -24.91
N SER A 159 21.60 24.55 -25.11
CA SER A 159 22.89 24.36 -25.80
C SER A 159 23.01 22.97 -26.47
N PRO A 160 23.59 22.90 -27.68
CA PRO A 160 23.77 21.71 -28.50
C PRO A 160 25.21 21.15 -28.50
N CYS A 161 25.38 20.02 -29.19
CA CYS A 161 26.59 19.47 -29.83
C CYS A 161 27.72 18.87 -28.95
N GLY A 162 28.07 17.63 -29.30
CA GLY A 162 29.28 16.93 -28.84
C GLY A 162 29.42 15.55 -29.49
N HIS A 163 29.76 15.56 -30.78
CA HIS A 163 30.11 14.40 -31.60
C HIS A 163 31.61 14.14 -31.44
N THR A 164 32.05 12.93 -31.09
CA THR A 164 33.44 12.49 -31.31
C THR A 164 33.50 10.99 -31.61
N LEU A 165 33.81 10.69 -32.88
CA LEU A 165 34.52 9.49 -33.31
C LEU A 165 35.89 9.44 -32.63
N SER A 166 36.34 8.26 -32.22
CA SER A 166 37.75 7.86 -32.35
C SER A 166 37.88 6.34 -32.35
N GLU A 167 38.00 5.87 -33.57
CA GLU A 167 38.81 4.74 -34.03
C GLU A 167 40.18 4.71 -33.35
N LYS A 168 40.61 3.55 -32.87
CA LYS A 168 42.04 3.24 -32.79
C LYS A 168 42.27 1.74 -32.90
N ASP A 169 42.68 1.35 -34.11
CA ASP A 169 43.49 0.17 -34.38
C ASP A 169 44.76 0.16 -33.51
N GLY A 170 45.19 -1.04 -33.15
CA GLY A 170 46.46 -1.26 -32.46
C GLY A 170 46.75 -2.74 -32.27
N ALA A 171 47.29 -3.32 -33.35
CA ALA A 171 48.15 -4.51 -33.48
C ALA A 171 48.34 -5.45 -32.27
#